data_AF-A0A8J6KJ44-F1
#
_entry.id   AF-A0A8J6KJ44-F1
#
_cell.length_a   1.000
_cell.length_b   1.000
_cell.length_c   1.000
_cell.angle_alpha   90.00
_cell.angle_beta   90.00
_cell.angle_gamma   90.00
#
_symmetry.space_group_name_H-M   'P 1'
#
loop_
_entity.id
_entity.type
_entity.pdbx_description
1 polymer ?
#
loop_
_entity_poly.entity_id
_entity_poly.type
_entity_poly.pdbx_seq_one_letter_code
_entity_poly.pdbx_strand_id
1 'polypeptide(L)'
;MSLIFYFFTNNYGGKKAFQNFINFVAKRHSLLPNYIGEDETKCQVVITGPMLATFVSLTPFVQLCKYPQLTYGPFNPILSDSEQFPYLYQMASKDTFLPLAMVSLILHFSWNWVGLALSDNDQGNQFLSDLRGEMEPKRVCLAFVIMIPGNTHLYISRAEVYNNQIMTSSTNVIIYGDTDSTLAVCFIMWKLQGIQKLWFTTSQWHVITSKRDFTLDSFHGTLTFVHHHAEISGFKNYIQIFNPSKYTDSFLARLGWMYFSCDALTSRCKKLENCSLNASLEWLMLQRFDMALSDDSYDVYNAVYSMKYANTEQNHCLQKDVIFLSFDDPLGLALSCMALCLSAFTALILGVFVKHQDTPIVKAKYLILSYILLVSLIFCFLSSLLFIGYPSSATCILQQTTYGVVFTVTVSTVLAKTITVVLAFKVTAPRRRMKWLLVSGAPNYIIPICTIIQIILCAIWLGASLPSVDIDAHSEHSQIIIVCNKGSVTTFYCVLGYLGFLALGSFTVAFLARNLPDTFNEAKFLTFSMLLFCSVWVTFFPVCHSTKGKVMVAVEVFIILASSAGLLGCIFVPKCYIILLRPERNSLQKLKRKQLPELIFHNF
;
A
#
# COMPACT_ATOMS: atom_id res chain seq x y z
N MET A 1 17.90 -8.57 21.83
CA MET A 1 18.89 -7.48 21.74
C MET A 1 18.22 -6.20 22.21
N SER A 2 18.78 -5.51 23.20
CA SER A 2 18.21 -4.27 23.76
C SER A 2 19.08 -3.09 23.35
N LEU A 3 18.47 -2.04 22.80
CA LEU A 3 19.16 -0.80 22.41
C LEU A 3 19.16 0.17 23.59
N ILE A 4 20.30 0.81 23.84
CA ILE A 4 20.47 1.82 24.91
C ILE A 4 20.86 3.14 24.25
N PHE A 5 20.11 4.20 24.55
CA PHE A 5 20.31 5.53 23.98
C PHE A 5 20.97 6.48 24.99
N TYR A 6 21.92 7.28 24.51
CA TYR A 6 22.57 8.36 25.26
C TYR A 6 22.38 9.67 24.50
N PHE A 7 21.80 10.67 25.15
CA PHE A 7 21.50 11.96 24.54
C PHE A 7 22.50 13.04 25.00
N PHE A 8 23.06 13.79 24.05
CA PHE A 8 23.96 14.91 24.31
C PHE A 8 23.35 16.18 23.72
N THR A 9 22.91 17.11 24.57
CA THR A 9 22.28 18.36 24.12
C THR A 9 23.34 19.38 23.70
N ASN A 10 23.15 19.98 22.52
CA ASN A 10 23.96 21.08 22.01
C ASN A 10 23.22 22.40 22.27
N ASN A 11 23.66 23.20 23.26
CA ASN A 11 23.23 24.59 23.32
C ASN A 11 24.05 25.35 22.28
N TYR A 12 23.38 25.97 21.30
CA TYR A 12 23.92 26.79 20.20
C TYR A 12 25.44 27.04 20.30
N GLY A 13 26.24 26.26 19.56
CA GLY A 13 27.69 26.48 19.48
C GLY A 13 28.59 25.25 19.28
N GLY A 14 28.08 24.00 19.23
CA GLY A 14 28.85 22.79 18.89
C GLY A 14 29.85 22.30 19.95
N LYS A 15 30.60 23.23 20.55
CA LYS A 15 31.72 22.98 21.46
C LYS A 15 31.32 22.23 22.73
N LYS A 16 30.14 22.53 23.29
CA LYS A 16 29.68 21.90 24.54
C LYS A 16 29.20 20.46 24.35
N ALA A 17 28.52 20.16 23.24
CA ALA A 17 28.14 18.80 22.89
C ALA A 17 29.38 17.95 22.59
N PHE A 18 30.33 18.50 21.83
CA PHE A 18 31.63 17.87 21.57
C PHE A 18 32.36 17.52 22.87
N GLN A 19 32.50 18.48 23.79
CA GLN A 19 33.21 18.24 25.05
C GLN A 19 32.51 17.20 25.96
N ASN A 20 31.18 17.18 25.97
CA ASN A 20 30.42 16.16 26.71
C ASN A 20 30.59 14.76 26.10
N PHE A 21 30.61 14.65 24.76
CA PHE A 21 30.86 13.40 24.05
C PHE A 21 32.27 12.88 24.32
N ILE A 22 33.30 13.74 24.23
CA ILE A 22 34.68 13.38 24.56
C ILE A 22 34.80 12.89 25.99
N ASN A 23 34.18 13.58 26.95
CA ASN A 23 34.18 13.15 28.35
C ASN A 23 33.48 11.80 28.56
N PHE A 24 32.43 11.49 27.79
CA PHE A 24 31.74 10.21 27.83
C PHE A 24 32.60 9.07 27.28
N VAL A 25 33.24 9.29 26.12
CA VAL A 25 34.16 8.32 25.51
C VAL A 25 35.39 8.10 26.39
N ALA A 26 35.98 9.18 26.92
CA ALA A 26 37.14 9.13 27.81
C ALA A 26 36.85 8.46 29.17
N LYS A 27 35.60 8.54 29.67
CA LYS A 27 35.20 7.80 30.89
C LYS A 27 35.06 6.30 30.66
N ARG A 28 34.78 5.86 29.43
CA ARG A 28 34.68 4.43 29.06
C ARG A 28 36.02 3.85 28.62
N HIS A 29 36.84 4.65 27.95
CA HIS A 29 38.22 4.32 27.61
C HIS A 29 39.14 4.99 28.63
N SER A 30 39.22 4.43 29.85
CA SER A 30 40.29 4.79 30.78
C SER A 30 41.64 4.67 30.05
N LEU A 31 42.41 5.75 30.00
CA LEU A 31 43.75 5.76 29.42
C LEU A 31 44.55 4.55 29.92
N LEU A 32 45.04 3.76 28.96
CA LEU A 32 45.83 2.53 29.04
C LEU A 32 46.56 2.27 30.38
N PRO A 33 46.45 1.04 30.91
CA PRO A 33 47.61 0.17 30.78
C PRO A 33 47.26 -1.24 30.27
N ASN A 34 47.89 -1.58 29.14
CA ASN A 34 48.51 -2.84 28.71
C ASN A 34 47.92 -4.24 29.01
N TYR A 35 46.77 -4.42 29.64
CA TYR A 35 46.01 -5.69 29.58
C TYR A 35 44.61 -5.43 30.17
N ILE A 36 43.57 -5.45 29.33
CA ILE A 36 42.18 -5.54 29.77
C ILE A 36 41.57 -6.73 29.04
N GLY A 37 41.14 -7.72 29.83
CA GLY A 37 40.37 -8.85 29.35
C GLY A 37 39.10 -8.36 28.67
N GLU A 38 38.80 -8.99 27.54
CA GLU A 38 37.59 -8.78 26.75
C GLU A 38 36.35 -8.90 27.64
N ASP A 39 35.67 -7.79 27.91
CA ASP A 39 34.26 -7.85 28.27
C ASP A 39 33.50 -6.69 27.58
N GLU A 40 32.68 -7.12 26.62
CA GLU A 40 31.69 -6.39 25.83
C GLU A 40 32.22 -5.37 24.79
N THR A 41 32.47 -5.87 23.57
CA THR A 41 32.40 -5.08 22.33
C THR A 41 30.98 -4.52 22.14
N LYS A 42 30.64 -3.46 22.87
CA LYS A 42 29.40 -2.70 22.64
C LYS A 42 29.52 -1.97 21.30
N CYS A 43 28.85 -2.46 20.26
CA CYS A 43 28.67 -1.76 18.99
C CYS A 43 28.01 -0.40 19.25
N GLN A 44 28.79 0.69 19.12
CA GLN A 44 28.33 2.05 19.33
C GLN A 44 28.13 2.73 17.98
N VAL A 45 26.93 3.26 17.76
CA VAL A 45 26.58 4.08 16.60
C VAL A 45 26.36 5.50 17.11
N VAL A 46 26.88 6.48 16.38
CA VAL A 46 26.69 7.90 16.73
C VAL A 46 25.67 8.49 15.77
N ILE A 47 24.54 8.97 16.31
CA ILE A 47 23.54 9.71 15.52
C ILE A 47 23.79 11.21 15.73
N THR A 48 24.00 11.97 14.65
CA THR A 48 24.34 13.41 14.72
C THR A 48 23.52 14.25 13.74
N GLY A 49 23.06 15.42 14.15
CA GLY A 49 22.30 16.34 13.29
C GLY A 49 21.69 17.49 14.08
N PRO A 50 20.88 18.36 13.44
CA PRO A 50 20.82 18.56 11.99
C PRO A 50 21.95 19.47 11.47
N MET A 51 22.66 20.17 12.36
CA MET A 51 23.62 21.21 11.96
C MET A 51 24.97 20.64 11.50
N LEU A 52 25.42 21.03 10.29
CA LEU A 52 26.70 20.64 9.69
C LEU A 52 27.91 20.90 10.62
N ALA A 53 27.92 22.01 11.34
CA ALA A 53 29.01 22.34 12.27
C ALA A 53 29.20 21.31 13.40
N THR A 54 28.11 20.65 13.82
CA THR A 54 28.14 19.59 14.85
C THR A 54 28.81 18.34 14.30
N PHE A 55 28.53 17.98 13.05
CA PHE A 55 29.16 16.86 12.36
C PHE A 55 30.67 17.11 12.21
N VAL A 56 31.10 18.21 11.58
CA VAL A 56 32.52 18.49 11.27
C VAL A 56 33.38 18.40 12.54
N SER A 57 32.84 18.87 13.66
CA SER A 57 33.54 18.85 14.95
C SER A 57 33.74 17.42 15.50
N LEU A 58 32.79 16.51 15.29
CA LEU A 58 32.80 15.15 15.84
C LEU A 58 33.50 14.12 14.95
N THR A 59 33.49 14.34 13.63
CA THR A 59 33.96 13.38 12.62
C THR A 59 35.37 12.85 12.86
N PRO A 60 36.40 13.68 13.15
CA PRO A 60 37.76 13.17 13.34
C PRO A 60 37.87 12.18 14.50
N PHE A 61 37.08 12.37 15.56
CA PHE A 61 37.07 11.47 16.72
C PHE A 61 36.30 10.18 16.45
N VAL A 62 35.15 10.29 15.78
CA VAL A 62 34.31 9.15 15.43
C VAL A 62 35.04 8.21 14.45
N GLN A 63 35.79 8.79 13.50
CA GLN A 63 36.68 8.04 12.59
C GLN A 63 37.82 7.33 13.34
N LEU A 64 38.42 7.97 14.35
CA LEU A 64 39.47 7.35 15.17
C LEU A 64 38.95 6.13 15.94
N CYS A 65 37.70 6.20 16.44
CA CYS A 65 37.04 5.11 17.15
C CYS A 65 36.44 4.05 16.21
N LYS A 66 36.43 4.27 14.88
CA LYS A 66 35.76 3.43 13.88
C LYS A 66 34.28 3.18 14.17
N TYR A 67 33.59 4.15 14.78
CA TYR A 67 32.16 4.06 15.01
C TYR A 67 31.41 4.56 13.77
N PRO A 68 30.40 3.84 13.26
CA PRO A 68 29.56 4.37 12.21
C PRO A 68 28.78 5.59 12.72
N GLN A 69 28.75 6.63 11.90
CA GLN A 69 28.04 7.88 12.15
C GLN A 69 26.83 7.96 11.22
N LEU A 70 25.64 8.06 11.78
CA LEU A 70 24.40 8.27 11.04
C LEU A 70 23.98 9.73 11.18
N THR A 71 23.82 10.44 10.07
CA THR A 71 23.38 11.84 10.09
C THR A 71 21.90 11.98 9.77
N TYR A 72 21.20 12.86 10.49
CA TYR A 72 19.83 13.27 10.21
C TYR A 72 19.78 14.78 9.91
N GLY A 73 18.78 15.25 9.16
CA GLY A 73 18.66 16.66 8.74
C GLY A 73 18.88 16.83 7.24
N PRO A 74 19.29 18.01 6.74
CA PRO A 74 19.42 18.23 5.31
C PRO A 74 20.57 17.39 4.70
N PHE A 75 20.31 16.77 3.54
CA PHE A 75 21.32 16.02 2.80
C PHE A 75 22.43 16.95 2.30
N ASN A 76 23.69 16.61 2.60
CA ASN A 76 24.85 17.38 2.15
C ASN A 76 25.76 16.53 1.23
N PRO A 77 25.95 16.95 -0.03
CA PRO A 77 26.76 16.22 -1.02
C PRO A 77 28.20 15.94 -0.56
N ILE A 78 28.82 16.87 0.18
CA ILE A 78 30.22 16.74 0.64
C ILE A 78 30.40 15.52 1.53
N LEU A 79 29.35 15.15 2.27
CA LEU A 79 29.39 14.02 3.20
C LEU A 79 29.29 12.66 2.52
N SER A 80 29.06 12.63 1.21
CA SER A 80 28.96 11.39 0.43
C SER A 80 30.32 10.93 -0.11
N ASP A 81 31.39 11.69 0.11
CA ASP A 81 32.74 11.29 -0.27
C ASP A 81 33.25 10.18 0.68
N SER A 82 33.27 8.94 0.18
CA SER A 82 33.69 7.78 0.96
C SER A 82 35.19 7.74 1.24
N GLU A 83 36.01 8.51 0.49
CA GLU A 83 37.45 8.64 0.79
C GLU A 83 37.67 9.55 2.00
N GLN A 84 36.90 10.64 2.08
CA GLN A 84 36.99 11.60 3.19
C GLN A 84 36.21 11.14 4.43
N PHE A 85 35.08 10.45 4.24
CA PHE A 85 34.14 10.07 5.31
C PHE A 85 33.73 8.58 5.25
N PRO A 86 34.67 7.64 5.46
CA PRO A 86 34.42 6.20 5.26
C PRO A 86 33.40 5.57 6.22
N TYR A 87 33.14 6.20 7.38
CA TYR A 87 32.23 5.70 8.41
C TYR A 87 30.94 6.52 8.54
N LEU A 88 30.68 7.44 7.61
CA LEU A 88 29.53 8.34 7.67
C LEU A 88 28.45 7.92 6.69
N TYR A 89 27.21 7.86 7.17
CA TYR A 89 26.03 7.56 6.37
C TYR A 89 24.94 8.60 6.62
N GLN A 90 24.39 9.15 5.54
CA GLN A 90 23.28 10.11 5.63
C GLN A 90 21.95 9.37 5.56
N MET A 91 21.06 9.64 6.53
CA MET A 91 19.70 9.10 6.53
C MET A 91 18.75 9.94 5.68
N ALA A 92 19.10 11.23 5.51
CA ALA A 92 18.40 12.18 4.69
C ALA A 92 18.32 11.72 3.22
N SER A 93 17.16 11.90 2.60
CA SER A 93 17.01 11.66 1.17
C SER A 93 17.65 12.78 0.35
N LYS A 94 18.26 12.41 -0.78
CA LYS A 94 18.73 13.38 -1.76
C LYS A 94 17.55 13.94 -2.55
N ASP A 95 17.49 15.26 -2.69
CA ASP A 95 16.47 16.05 -3.44
C ASP A 95 16.52 15.85 -4.98
N THR A 96 16.87 14.66 -5.45
CA THR A 96 17.19 14.38 -6.86
C THR A 96 16.03 14.70 -7.82
N PHE A 97 14.79 14.46 -7.39
CA PHE A 97 13.58 14.68 -8.20
C PHE A 97 12.86 15.99 -7.87
N LEU A 98 13.30 16.71 -6.85
CA LEU A 98 12.66 17.93 -6.40
C LEU A 98 12.69 19.04 -7.46
N PRO A 99 13.82 19.34 -8.13
CA PRO A 99 13.84 20.33 -9.22
C PRO A 99 12.87 19.97 -10.35
N LEU A 100 12.82 18.69 -10.75
CA LEU A 100 11.90 18.18 -11.76
C LEU A 100 10.43 18.38 -11.35
N ALA A 101 10.09 18.07 -10.10
CA ALA A 101 8.75 18.24 -9.56
C ALA A 101 8.33 19.72 -9.51
N MET A 102 9.24 20.61 -9.05
CA MET A 102 9.02 22.05 -9.03
C MET A 102 8.78 22.62 -10.44
N VAL A 103 9.61 22.25 -11.41
CA VAL A 103 9.46 22.71 -12.79
C VAL A 103 8.18 22.17 -13.43
N SER A 104 7.80 20.93 -13.14
CA SER A 104 6.54 20.36 -13.61
C SER A 104 5.32 21.13 -13.07
N LEU A 105 5.37 21.57 -11.81
CA LEU A 105 4.33 22.39 -11.21
C LEU A 105 4.28 23.80 -11.83
N ILE A 106 5.43 24.42 -12.08
CA ILE A 106 5.53 25.72 -12.77
C ILE A 106 4.86 25.65 -14.15
N LEU A 107 5.15 24.59 -14.91
CA LEU A 107 4.55 24.37 -16.22
C LEU A 107 3.03 24.16 -16.14
N HIS A 108 2.55 23.44 -15.12
CA HIS A 108 1.12 23.24 -14.90
C HIS A 108 0.37 24.58 -14.76
N PHE A 109 0.97 25.56 -14.07
CA PHE A 109 0.42 26.91 -13.93
C PHE A 109 0.81 27.88 -15.06
N SER A 110 1.52 27.40 -16.09
CA SER A 110 1.92 28.19 -17.26
C SER A 110 2.77 29.42 -16.92
N TRP A 111 3.64 29.34 -15.90
CA TRP A 111 4.55 30.43 -15.58
C TRP A 111 5.88 30.31 -16.30
N ASN A 112 6.34 31.43 -16.85
CA ASN A 112 7.61 31.51 -17.58
C ASN A 112 8.71 32.17 -16.75
N TRP A 113 8.38 32.86 -15.66
CA TRP A 113 9.32 33.62 -14.83
C TRP A 113 9.08 33.36 -13.35
N VAL A 114 10.14 32.98 -12.64
CA VAL A 114 10.09 32.69 -11.20
C VAL A 114 11.29 33.33 -10.50
N GLY A 115 11.10 33.86 -9.30
CA GLY A 115 12.19 34.30 -8.43
C GLY A 115 12.72 33.16 -7.59
N LEU A 116 13.98 33.22 -7.18
CA LEU A 116 14.62 32.17 -6.39
C LEU A 116 15.43 32.77 -5.24
N ALA A 117 15.24 32.25 -4.02
CA ALA A 117 15.99 32.60 -2.84
C ALA A 117 16.59 31.34 -2.19
N LEU A 118 17.90 31.34 -2.00
CA LEU A 118 18.68 30.17 -1.58
C LEU A 118 19.59 30.50 -0.41
N SER A 119 19.99 29.48 0.33
CA SER A 119 21.12 29.60 1.25
C SER A 119 22.44 29.69 0.48
N ASP A 120 23.34 30.58 0.90
CA ASP A 120 24.68 30.74 0.34
C ASP A 120 25.63 29.66 0.86
N ASN A 121 25.41 28.43 0.38
CA ASN A 121 26.20 27.24 0.68
C ASN A 121 26.24 26.29 -0.53
N ASP A 122 27.05 25.24 -0.45
CA ASP A 122 27.23 24.30 -1.56
C ASP A 122 25.93 23.58 -1.95
N GLN A 123 25.06 23.31 -0.97
CA GLN A 123 23.75 22.71 -1.20
C GLN A 123 22.85 23.62 -2.06
N GLY A 124 22.78 24.91 -1.73
CA GLY A 124 22.04 25.91 -2.50
C GLY A 124 22.61 26.08 -3.91
N ASN A 125 23.94 26.09 -4.05
CA ASN A 125 24.61 26.18 -5.35
C ASN A 125 24.32 24.96 -6.25
N GLN A 126 24.35 23.76 -5.67
CA GLN A 126 24.00 22.55 -6.42
C GLN A 126 22.54 22.56 -6.85
N PHE A 127 21.62 22.89 -5.95
CA PHE A 127 20.19 22.98 -6.27
C PHE A 127 19.92 24.02 -7.37
N LEU A 128 20.59 25.18 -7.34
CA LEU A 128 20.50 26.17 -8.41
C LEU A 128 20.92 25.60 -9.78
N SER A 129 22.00 24.82 -9.81
CA SER A 129 22.49 24.18 -11.03
C SER A 129 21.48 23.15 -11.55
N ASP A 130 21.00 22.26 -10.67
CA ASP A 130 20.05 21.20 -11.03
C ASP A 130 18.71 21.78 -11.50
N LEU A 131 18.21 22.82 -10.82
CA LEU A 131 16.99 23.53 -11.20
C LEU A 131 17.12 24.22 -12.56
N ARG A 132 18.27 24.85 -12.83
CA ARG A 132 18.52 25.48 -14.13
C ARG A 132 18.53 24.45 -15.26
N GLY A 133 19.18 23.31 -15.04
CA GLY A 133 19.20 22.19 -16.01
C GLY A 133 17.80 21.69 -16.37
N GLU A 134 16.87 21.67 -15.41
CA GLU A 134 15.48 21.30 -15.65
C GLU A 134 14.65 22.41 -16.33
N MET A 135 14.96 23.68 -16.06
CA MET A 135 14.22 24.83 -16.58
C MET A 135 14.54 25.16 -18.05
N GLU A 136 15.82 25.08 -18.44
CA GLU A 136 16.31 25.44 -19.78
C GLU A 136 15.56 24.74 -20.94
N PRO A 137 15.39 23.39 -20.96
CA PRO A 137 14.67 22.73 -22.05
C PRO A 137 13.17 23.08 -22.08
N LYS A 138 12.62 23.57 -20.97
CA LYS A 138 11.19 23.84 -20.76
C LYS A 138 10.84 25.33 -20.89
N ARG A 139 11.80 26.19 -21.28
CA ARG A 139 11.63 27.65 -21.48
C ARG A 139 11.12 28.41 -20.25
N VAL A 140 11.50 27.95 -19.06
CA VAL A 140 11.25 28.65 -17.79
C VAL A 140 12.51 29.43 -17.42
N CYS A 141 12.36 30.67 -16.94
CA CYS A 141 13.46 31.56 -16.60
C CYS A 141 13.42 32.01 -15.14
N LEU A 142 14.60 32.21 -14.55
CA LEU A 142 14.75 32.86 -13.25
C LEU A 142 14.81 34.38 -13.44
N ALA A 143 13.85 35.10 -12.84
CA ALA A 143 13.82 36.56 -12.90
C ALA A 143 14.90 37.21 -12.01
N PHE A 144 15.19 36.57 -10.88
CA PHE A 144 16.27 36.94 -9.97
C PHE A 144 16.68 35.72 -9.13
N VAL A 145 17.91 35.76 -8.63
CA VAL A 145 18.45 34.78 -7.68
C VAL A 145 19.04 35.53 -6.50
N ILE A 146 18.52 35.25 -5.30
CA ILE A 146 18.98 35.82 -4.03
C ILE A 146 19.73 34.72 -3.26
N MET A 147 21.00 34.98 -2.98
CA MET A 147 21.83 34.12 -2.11
C MET A 147 21.89 34.74 -0.72
N ILE A 148 21.39 34.04 0.29
CA ILE A 148 21.33 34.50 1.68
C ILE A 148 22.54 33.95 2.46
N PRO A 149 23.42 34.81 2.98
CA PRO A 149 24.59 34.38 3.73
C PRO A 149 24.19 33.73 5.05
N GLY A 150 24.93 32.69 5.45
CA GLY A 150 24.74 32.05 6.76
C GLY A 150 25.00 33.00 7.95
N ASN A 151 25.83 34.04 7.77
CA ASN A 151 26.12 35.03 8.81
C ASN A 151 24.99 36.08 8.93
N THR A 152 24.31 36.07 10.07
CA THR A 152 23.18 36.97 10.36
C THR A 152 23.55 38.46 10.27
N HIS A 153 24.77 38.86 10.65
CA HIS A 153 25.21 40.26 10.56
C HIS A 153 25.36 40.73 9.10
N LEU A 154 25.88 39.86 8.22
CA LEU A 154 26.01 40.15 6.80
C LEU A 154 24.64 40.20 6.10
N TYR A 155 23.67 39.43 6.58
CA TYR A 155 22.30 39.51 6.11
C TYR A 155 21.65 40.84 6.48
N ILE A 156 21.71 41.25 7.75
CA ILE A 156 21.04 42.48 8.23
C ILE A 156 21.47 43.71 7.41
N SER A 157 22.76 43.81 7.05
CA SER A 157 23.27 44.92 6.24
C SER A 157 22.76 44.94 4.79
N ARG A 158 22.26 43.81 4.27
CA ARG A 158 21.76 43.65 2.90
C ARG A 158 20.25 43.40 2.81
N ALA A 159 19.55 43.33 3.94
CA ALA A 159 18.13 42.96 4.01
C ALA A 159 17.24 43.87 3.14
N GLU A 160 17.49 45.18 3.14
CA GLU A 160 16.72 46.14 2.33
C GLU A 160 16.87 45.89 0.81
N VAL A 161 18.05 45.49 0.36
CA VAL A 161 18.30 45.16 -1.05
C VAL A 161 17.51 43.93 -1.47
N TYR A 162 17.51 42.88 -0.64
CA TYR A 162 16.73 41.66 -0.91
C TYR A 162 15.23 41.93 -0.92
N ASN A 163 14.74 42.73 0.03
CA ASN A 163 13.34 43.14 0.09
C ASN A 163 12.92 43.90 -1.17
N ASN A 164 13.73 44.87 -1.60
CA ASN A 164 13.43 45.65 -2.79
C ASN A 164 13.41 44.78 -4.06
N GLN A 165 14.30 43.80 -4.19
CA GLN A 165 14.30 42.88 -5.34
C GLN A 165 13.02 42.02 -5.39
N ILE A 166 12.57 41.50 -4.25
CA ILE A 166 11.36 40.67 -4.18
C ILE A 166 10.11 41.52 -4.48
N MET A 167 10.03 42.72 -3.90
CA MET A 167 8.88 43.62 -4.04
C MET A 167 8.74 44.23 -5.44
N THR A 168 9.86 44.54 -6.10
CA THR A 168 9.84 45.10 -7.47
C THR A 168 9.46 44.08 -8.53
N SER A 169 9.76 42.80 -8.29
CA SER A 169 9.36 41.73 -9.19
C SER A 169 7.85 41.48 -9.15
N SER A 170 7.24 41.03 -10.24
CA SER A 170 5.88 40.46 -10.25
C SER A 170 5.85 38.94 -10.10
N THR A 171 7.02 38.30 -9.99
CA THR A 171 7.15 36.85 -10.03
C THR A 171 6.86 36.19 -8.68
N ASN A 172 6.44 34.92 -8.74
CA ASN A 172 6.36 34.03 -7.57
C ASN A 172 7.77 33.62 -7.14
N VAL A 173 7.95 33.22 -5.88
CA VAL A 173 9.30 33.01 -5.33
C VAL A 173 9.46 31.59 -4.79
N ILE A 174 10.49 30.89 -5.27
CA ILE A 174 10.96 29.63 -4.70
C ILE A 174 11.98 29.92 -3.60
N ILE A 175 11.86 29.22 -2.49
CA ILE A 175 12.77 29.27 -1.36
C ILE A 175 13.30 27.86 -1.11
N TYR A 176 14.62 27.72 -1.09
CA TYR A 176 15.29 26.44 -0.84
C TYR A 176 16.49 26.62 0.10
N GLY A 177 16.53 25.82 1.16
CA GLY A 177 17.62 25.81 2.14
C GLY A 177 17.23 25.10 3.44
N ASP A 178 18.05 25.29 4.46
CA ASP A 178 17.88 24.69 5.80
C ASP A 178 16.98 25.54 6.72
N THR A 179 16.03 24.89 7.41
CA THR A 179 15.08 25.49 8.36
C THR A 179 15.73 26.17 9.56
N ASP A 180 16.96 25.79 9.91
CA ASP A 180 17.72 26.41 11.01
C ASP A 180 18.71 27.49 10.54
N SER A 181 18.65 27.88 9.27
CA SER A 181 19.54 28.88 8.67
C SER A 181 19.00 30.31 8.73
N THR A 182 19.87 31.29 8.45
CA THR A 182 19.48 32.70 8.30
C THR A 182 18.35 32.89 7.27
N LEU A 183 18.24 32.02 6.24
CA LEU A 183 17.16 32.05 5.25
C LEU A 183 15.77 31.87 5.88
N ALA A 184 15.64 31.01 6.91
CA ALA A 184 14.39 30.82 7.63
C ALA A 184 13.92 32.12 8.29
N VAL A 185 14.86 32.82 8.94
CA VAL A 185 14.62 34.12 9.57
C VAL A 185 14.21 35.15 8.52
N CYS A 186 14.89 35.19 7.36
CA CYS A 186 14.55 36.07 6.25
C CYS A 186 13.11 35.86 5.76
N PHE A 187 12.73 34.61 5.55
CA PHE A 187 11.40 34.27 5.06
C PHE A 187 10.30 34.72 6.02
N ILE A 188 10.53 34.56 7.33
CA ILE A 188 9.62 35.04 8.36
C ILE A 188 9.53 36.56 8.34
N MET A 189 10.67 37.26 8.22
CA MET A 189 10.69 38.72 8.14
C MET A 189 9.91 39.24 6.92
N TRP A 190 10.07 38.62 5.74
CA TRP A 190 9.32 38.97 4.53
C TRP A 190 7.80 38.78 4.70
N LYS A 191 7.40 37.69 5.36
CA LYS A 191 5.98 37.44 5.66
C LYS A 191 5.42 38.43 6.67
N LEU A 192 6.16 38.75 7.74
CA LEU A 192 5.75 39.75 8.74
C LEU A 192 5.65 41.15 8.16
N GLN A 193 6.43 41.47 7.13
CA GLN A 193 6.34 42.73 6.38
C GLN A 193 5.14 42.78 5.41
N GLY A 194 4.33 41.71 5.34
CA GLY A 194 3.12 41.67 4.52
C GLY A 194 3.38 41.54 3.02
N ILE A 195 4.54 41.00 2.62
CA ILE A 195 4.87 40.77 1.21
C ILE A 195 3.90 39.72 0.62
N GLN A 196 2.94 40.18 -0.18
CA GLN A 196 1.94 39.33 -0.83
C GLN A 196 2.54 38.66 -2.07
N LYS A 197 3.05 37.44 -1.89
CA LYS A 197 3.59 36.59 -2.94
C LYS A 197 3.09 35.16 -2.78
N LEU A 198 3.08 34.41 -3.88
CA LEU A 198 3.00 32.96 -3.80
C LEU A 198 4.41 32.41 -3.58
N TRP A 199 4.57 31.71 -2.45
CA TRP A 199 5.84 31.18 -1.98
C TRP A 199 5.90 29.67 -2.20
N PHE A 200 6.98 29.18 -2.81
CA PHE A 200 7.26 27.76 -2.98
C PHE A 200 8.39 27.34 -2.06
N THR A 201 8.20 26.28 -1.28
CA THR A 201 9.14 25.87 -0.24
C THR A 201 9.35 24.35 -0.26
N THR A 202 10.45 23.87 0.31
CA THR A 202 10.78 22.43 0.45
C THR A 202 10.55 21.85 1.83
N SER A 203 10.22 22.69 2.79
CA SER A 203 10.07 22.31 4.18
C SER A 203 9.06 23.24 4.85
N GLN A 204 8.52 22.80 5.98
CA GLN A 204 7.68 23.65 6.80
C GLN A 204 8.57 24.59 7.61
N TRP A 205 8.72 25.83 7.13
CA TRP A 205 9.52 26.89 7.77
C TRP A 205 8.83 27.52 9.00
N HIS A 206 8.26 26.68 9.87
CA HIS A 206 7.58 27.12 11.07
C HIS A 206 8.58 27.36 12.21
N VAL A 207 8.73 28.62 12.63
CA VAL A 207 9.32 28.94 13.94
C VAL A 207 8.20 29.05 14.95
N ILE A 208 8.36 28.36 16.09
CA ILE A 208 7.57 28.57 17.29
C ILE A 208 7.86 30.00 17.78
N THR A 209 7.08 30.97 17.34
CA THR A 209 7.11 32.30 17.92
C THR A 209 6.46 32.21 19.30
N SER A 210 7.19 32.62 20.35
CA SER A 210 6.69 32.64 21.74
C SER A 210 5.57 33.66 21.98
N LYS A 211 5.08 34.33 20.93
CA LYS A 211 4.03 35.33 21.03
C LYS A 211 2.65 34.67 20.96
N ARG A 212 1.85 35.04 21.95
CA ARG A 212 0.62 34.37 22.39
C ARG A 212 -0.61 34.58 21.49
N ASP A 213 -0.49 35.33 20.40
CA ASP A 213 -1.64 35.71 19.57
C ASP A 213 -1.56 35.04 18.19
N PHE A 214 -2.22 33.89 18.04
CA PHE A 214 -2.45 33.26 16.75
C PHE A 214 -3.74 33.80 16.15
N THR A 215 -3.64 34.88 15.39
CA THR A 215 -4.67 35.19 14.40
C THR A 215 -4.45 34.27 13.20
N LEU A 216 -5.46 33.45 12.89
CA LEU A 216 -5.51 32.41 11.85
C LEU A 216 -5.31 32.89 10.39
N ASP A 217 -4.84 34.13 10.18
CA ASP A 217 -4.86 34.82 8.88
C ASP A 217 -3.51 34.87 8.13
N SER A 218 -2.39 34.36 8.69
CA SER A 218 -1.06 34.82 8.24
C SER A 218 -0.31 33.97 7.20
N PHE A 219 -0.84 32.83 6.72
CA PHE A 219 -0.11 31.92 5.80
C PHE A 219 -0.83 31.62 4.48
N HIS A 220 -1.66 32.53 3.99
CA HIS A 220 -2.18 32.40 2.62
C HIS A 220 -1.07 32.54 1.58
N GLY A 221 -1.04 31.65 0.58
CA GLY A 221 -0.11 31.72 -0.55
C GLY A 221 1.25 31.05 -0.32
N THR A 222 1.35 29.97 0.46
CA THR A 222 2.56 29.11 0.48
C THR A 222 2.23 27.69 0.00
N LEU A 223 3.02 27.18 -0.93
CA LEU A 223 3.00 25.79 -1.40
C LEU A 223 4.31 25.12 -0.97
N THR A 224 4.21 23.95 -0.37
CA THR A 224 5.35 23.22 0.19
C THR A 224 5.45 21.83 -0.44
N PHE A 225 6.62 21.51 -0.98
CA PHE A 225 6.98 20.14 -1.34
C PHE A 225 7.43 19.43 -0.08
N VAL A 226 6.87 18.26 0.20
CA VAL A 226 7.19 17.46 1.38
C VAL A 226 7.53 16.06 0.90
N HIS A 227 8.52 15.43 1.53
CA HIS A 227 8.82 14.03 1.29
C HIS A 227 7.65 13.16 1.71
N HIS A 228 7.26 12.21 0.86
CA HIS A 228 6.20 11.28 1.22
C HIS A 228 6.75 10.23 2.17
N HIS A 229 6.31 10.28 3.43
CA HIS A 229 6.63 9.29 4.45
C HIS A 229 5.44 8.39 4.74
N ALA A 230 5.71 7.13 5.07
CA ALA A 230 4.67 6.22 5.52
C ALA A 230 4.25 6.53 6.95
N GLU A 231 2.97 6.32 7.27
CA GLU A 231 2.47 6.50 8.63
C GLU A 231 3.11 5.47 9.57
N ILE A 232 3.74 5.95 10.65
CA ILE A 232 4.33 5.07 11.66
C ILE A 232 3.23 4.50 12.54
N SER A 233 2.98 3.20 12.42
CA SER A 233 1.96 2.47 13.17
C SER A 233 2.11 2.68 14.68
N GLY A 234 1.03 3.11 15.33
CA GLY A 234 0.99 3.34 16.78
C GLY A 234 1.64 4.64 17.25
N PHE A 235 2.36 5.39 16.39
CA PHE A 235 2.95 6.68 16.77
C PHE A 235 1.88 7.70 17.19
N LYS A 236 0.80 7.80 16.42
CA LYS A 236 -0.34 8.66 16.74
C LYS A 236 -0.96 8.33 18.11
N ASN A 237 -1.19 7.05 18.38
CA ASN A 237 -1.73 6.60 19.67
C ASN A 237 -0.73 6.83 20.82
N TYR A 238 0.56 6.63 20.57
CA TYR A 238 1.62 6.90 21.55
C TYR A 238 1.65 8.38 21.93
N ILE A 239 1.60 9.26 20.94
CA ILE A 239 1.52 10.71 21.13
C ILE A 239 0.26 11.13 21.90
N GLN A 240 -0.90 10.54 21.60
CA GLN A 240 -2.15 10.82 22.30
C GLN A 240 -2.12 10.44 23.79
N ILE A 241 -1.37 9.40 24.14
CA ILE A 241 -1.26 8.89 25.53
C ILE A 241 -0.01 9.47 26.24
N PHE A 242 0.83 10.21 25.50
CA PHE A 242 2.07 10.77 26.02
C PHE A 242 1.79 11.73 27.17
N ASN A 243 2.40 11.47 28.33
CA ASN A 243 2.27 12.32 29.50
C ASN A 243 3.64 12.82 29.95
N PRO A 244 3.96 14.12 29.75
CA PRO A 244 5.24 14.71 30.14
C PRO A 244 5.57 14.55 31.63
N SER A 245 4.57 14.45 32.52
CA SER A 245 4.79 14.34 33.96
C SER A 245 5.30 12.96 34.40
N LYS A 246 5.13 11.92 33.56
CA LYS A 246 5.67 10.57 33.84
C LYS A 246 7.18 10.48 33.62
N TYR A 247 7.78 11.42 32.90
CA TYR A 247 9.18 11.40 32.55
C TYR A 247 9.96 12.39 33.41
N THR A 248 11.04 11.92 34.03
CA THR A 248 11.99 12.75 34.79
C THR A 248 12.93 13.56 33.90
N ASP A 249 12.82 13.42 32.58
CA ASP A 249 13.67 14.11 31.63
C ASP A 249 13.38 15.61 31.64
N SER A 250 14.38 16.37 32.11
CA SER A 250 14.35 17.82 32.18
C SER A 250 14.03 18.51 30.84
N PHE A 251 14.33 17.87 29.71
CA PHE A 251 14.06 18.41 28.38
C PHE A 251 12.59 18.30 27.99
N LEU A 252 11.98 17.11 28.17
CA LEU A 252 10.54 16.91 27.94
C LEU A 252 9.70 17.74 28.91
N ALA A 253 10.16 17.86 30.16
CA ALA A 253 9.57 18.79 31.11
C ALA A 253 9.64 20.24 30.59
N ARG A 254 10.82 20.71 30.14
CA ARG A 254 11.05 22.07 29.60
C ARG A 254 10.21 22.37 28.34
N LEU A 255 10.01 21.39 27.46
CA LEU A 255 9.09 21.54 26.32
C LEU A 255 7.66 21.74 26.83
N GLY A 256 7.20 20.92 27.77
CA GLY A 256 5.93 21.15 28.47
C GLY A 256 5.83 22.59 29.01
N TRP A 257 6.84 23.09 29.70
CA TRP A 257 6.89 24.47 30.22
C TRP A 257 6.81 25.55 29.13
N MET A 258 7.41 25.36 27.95
CA MET A 258 7.37 26.33 26.86
C MET A 258 5.99 26.43 26.19
N TYR A 259 5.22 25.34 26.20
CA TYR A 259 3.93 25.27 25.49
C TYR A 259 2.70 25.41 26.38
N PHE A 260 2.78 24.99 27.65
CA PHE A 260 1.74 25.20 28.63
C PHE A 260 2.06 26.48 29.40
N SER A 261 1.27 27.54 29.19
CA SER A 261 1.34 28.84 29.87
C SER A 261 1.15 28.71 31.40
N CYS A 262 2.06 28.05 32.10
CA CYS A 262 2.07 27.95 33.56
C CYS A 262 2.69 29.24 34.12
N ASP A 263 1.89 30.01 34.84
CA ASP A 263 2.33 31.26 35.44
C ASP A 263 3.42 31.00 36.49
N ALA A 264 4.51 31.74 36.32
CA ALA A 264 5.68 31.66 37.17
C ALA A 264 5.40 32.27 38.55
N LEU A 265 4.83 31.48 39.46
CA LEU A 265 4.92 31.76 40.89
C LEU A 265 5.76 30.66 41.54
N THR A 266 7.00 31.05 41.84
CA THR A 266 8.05 30.40 42.64
C THR A 266 9.13 29.60 41.88
N SER A 267 10.33 30.16 41.94
CA SER A 267 11.54 29.90 41.15
C SER A 267 12.34 28.65 41.52
N ARG A 268 11.74 27.62 42.15
CA ARG A 268 12.48 26.39 42.54
C ARG A 268 11.60 25.15 42.55
N CYS A 269 11.33 24.55 41.39
CA CYS A 269 10.73 23.22 41.33
C CYS A 269 11.54 22.29 40.40
N LYS A 270 12.16 21.27 41.00
CA LYS A 270 12.79 20.12 40.33
C LYS A 270 11.77 19.03 39.92
N LYS A 271 10.46 19.27 40.10
CA LYS A 271 9.36 18.37 39.71
C LYS A 271 8.17 19.18 39.19
N LEU A 272 7.62 18.74 38.06
CA LEU A 272 6.42 19.29 37.41
C LEU A 272 5.16 18.68 38.05
N GLU A 273 4.89 18.96 39.33
CA GLU A 273 3.72 18.39 40.04
C GLU A 273 2.47 19.29 39.99
N ASN A 274 2.57 20.58 39.59
CA ASN A 274 1.49 21.56 39.76
C ASN A 274 0.88 22.18 38.47
N CYS A 275 1.20 21.70 37.27
CA CYS A 275 0.45 22.14 36.07
C CYS A 275 -0.79 21.25 35.88
N SER A 276 -1.98 21.81 36.12
CA SER A 276 -3.26 21.17 35.78
C SER A 276 -3.41 21.10 34.25
N LEU A 277 -3.04 19.95 33.67
CA LEU A 277 -3.26 19.62 32.26
C LEU A 277 -4.72 19.21 32.01
N ASN A 278 -5.66 20.13 32.23
CA ASN A 278 -7.09 19.92 31.90
C ASN A 278 -7.47 20.41 30.49
N ALA A 279 -6.51 20.92 29.72
CA ALA A 279 -6.69 21.16 28.28
C ALA A 279 -6.42 19.84 27.53
N SER A 280 -7.33 19.44 26.64
CA SER A 280 -7.16 18.20 25.86
C SER A 280 -5.85 18.25 25.07
N LEU A 281 -4.94 17.33 25.41
CA LEU A 281 -3.68 17.13 24.71
C LEU A 281 -3.93 16.93 23.19
N GLU A 282 -5.09 16.36 22.85
CA GLU A 282 -5.59 16.18 21.49
C GLU A 282 -5.71 17.49 20.68
N TRP A 283 -6.11 18.62 21.29
CA TRP A 283 -6.27 19.90 20.59
C TRP A 283 -4.93 20.63 20.36
N LEU A 284 -3.98 20.44 21.28
CA LEU A 284 -2.64 21.05 21.25
C LEU A 284 -1.71 20.29 20.28
N MET A 285 -1.84 18.95 20.24
CA MET A 285 -1.14 18.09 19.28
C MET A 285 -1.75 18.12 17.87
N LEU A 286 -2.95 18.68 17.68
CA LEU A 286 -3.52 18.95 16.35
C LEU A 286 -3.10 20.32 15.79
N GLN A 287 -2.79 21.28 16.67
CA GLN A 287 -2.53 22.67 16.27
C GLN A 287 -1.05 23.09 16.23
N ARG A 288 -0.15 22.35 16.90
CA ARG A 288 1.24 22.82 17.09
C ARG A 288 2.33 21.76 16.88
N PHE A 289 2.00 20.48 17.04
CA PHE A 289 2.81 19.38 16.52
C PHE A 289 2.07 18.82 15.31
N ASP A 290 2.78 18.59 14.21
CA ASP A 290 2.20 17.77 13.16
C ASP A 290 1.95 16.37 13.76
N MET A 291 0.78 15.78 13.52
CA MET A 291 0.56 14.37 13.91
C MET A 291 1.43 13.44 13.06
N ALA A 292 1.99 13.95 11.97
CA ALA A 292 3.08 13.36 11.21
C ALA A 292 4.45 13.79 11.76
N LEU A 293 5.45 12.91 11.65
CA LEU A 293 6.83 13.25 11.98
C LEU A 293 7.40 14.27 10.99
N SER A 294 8.26 15.18 11.47
CA SER A 294 9.09 16.00 10.58
C SER A 294 10.10 15.14 9.82
N ASP A 295 10.61 15.64 8.69
CA ASP A 295 11.66 14.97 7.89
C ASP A 295 12.85 14.55 8.79
N ASP A 296 13.38 15.48 9.59
CA ASP A 296 14.45 15.20 10.56
C ASP A 296 14.10 14.10 11.57
N SER A 297 12.85 14.07 12.05
CA SER A 297 12.41 13.07 13.01
C SER A 297 12.26 11.69 12.37
N TYR A 298 11.87 11.65 11.09
CA TYR A 298 11.78 10.45 10.29
C TYR A 298 13.18 9.89 9.95
N ASP A 299 14.15 10.77 9.70
CA ASP A 299 15.56 10.39 9.55
C ASP A 299 16.13 9.75 10.82
N VAL A 300 15.84 10.32 12.00
CA VAL A 300 16.23 9.73 13.28
C VAL A 300 15.55 8.37 13.47
N TYR A 301 14.27 8.26 13.11
CA TYR A 301 13.54 6.99 13.14
C TYR A 301 14.24 5.93 12.27
N ASN A 302 14.56 6.28 11.02
CA ASN A 302 15.27 5.41 10.09
C ASN A 302 16.67 5.02 10.58
N ALA A 303 17.38 5.95 11.23
CA ALA A 303 18.70 5.70 11.83
C ALA A 303 18.66 4.64 12.93
N VAL A 304 17.70 4.77 13.85
CA VAL A 304 17.51 3.80 14.93
C VAL A 304 17.06 2.45 14.38
N TYR A 305 16.19 2.50 13.37
CA TYR A 305 15.66 1.31 12.74
C TYR A 305 16.74 0.54 11.97
N SER A 306 17.60 1.21 11.21
CA SER A 306 18.71 0.59 10.47
C SER A 306 19.69 -0.11 11.41
N MET A 307 19.96 0.46 12.59
CA MET A 307 20.80 -0.17 13.62
C MET A 307 20.23 -1.50 14.12
N LYS A 308 18.90 -1.63 14.22
CA LYS A 308 18.26 -2.87 14.67
C LYS A 308 18.43 -4.04 13.67
N TYR A 309 18.54 -3.74 12.37
CA TYR A 309 18.59 -4.74 11.29
C TYR A 309 19.95 -4.81 10.59
N ALA A 310 20.98 -4.13 11.09
CA ALA A 310 22.35 -4.30 10.63
C ALA A 310 22.93 -5.63 11.16
N ASN A 311 23.78 -6.29 10.37
CA ASN A 311 24.56 -7.44 10.81
C ASN A 311 25.47 -7.06 11.99
N THR A 312 25.96 -8.02 12.77
CA THR A 312 26.80 -7.80 13.95
C THR A 312 28.05 -6.95 13.65
N GLU A 313 28.64 -7.11 12.46
CA GLU A 313 29.78 -6.30 12.00
C GLU A 313 29.38 -4.98 11.33
N GLN A 314 28.09 -4.69 11.18
CA GLN A 314 27.52 -3.48 10.58
C GLN A 314 27.91 -3.24 9.10
N ASN A 315 28.46 -4.26 8.43
CA ASN A 315 28.89 -4.20 7.03
C ASN A 315 27.79 -4.53 6.02
N HIS A 316 26.73 -5.24 6.46
CA HIS A 316 25.64 -5.69 5.61
C HIS A 316 24.31 -5.57 6.36
N CYS A 317 23.24 -5.22 5.63
CA CYS A 317 21.88 -5.22 6.17
C CYS A 317 21.32 -6.64 6.16
N LEU A 318 20.72 -7.06 7.27
CA LEU A 318 19.97 -8.32 7.33
C LEU A 318 18.60 -8.10 6.69
N GLN A 319 18.21 -9.01 5.80
CA GLN A 319 16.92 -8.95 5.11
C GLN A 319 15.79 -9.16 6.14
N LYS A 320 14.78 -8.28 6.13
CA LYS A 320 13.58 -8.45 6.96
C LYS A 320 12.82 -9.69 6.51
N ASP A 321 12.16 -10.36 7.46
CA ASP A 321 11.29 -11.49 7.15
C ASP A 321 10.13 -11.03 6.25
N VAL A 322 9.92 -11.79 5.17
CA VAL A 322 8.84 -11.54 4.21
C VAL A 322 7.59 -12.28 4.67
N ILE A 323 6.47 -11.58 4.79
CA ILE A 323 5.17 -12.21 5.09
C ILE A 323 4.35 -12.35 3.81
N PHE A 324 4.10 -13.60 3.46
CA PHE A 324 3.16 -14.06 2.45
C PHE A 324 2.30 -15.17 3.06
N LEU A 325 1.23 -15.58 2.37
CA LEU A 325 0.45 -16.75 2.78
C LEU A 325 1.26 -18.02 2.44
N SER A 326 2.00 -18.55 3.42
CA SER A 326 2.85 -19.73 3.22
C SER A 326 2.05 -21.03 3.34
N PHE A 327 2.57 -22.10 2.74
CA PHE A 327 2.09 -23.46 2.97
C PHE A 327 2.33 -23.93 4.42
N ASP A 328 3.32 -23.34 5.09
CA ASP A 328 3.66 -23.64 6.48
C ASP A 328 2.71 -22.98 7.48
N ASP A 329 1.98 -21.94 7.05
CA ASP A 329 0.99 -21.29 7.89
C ASP A 329 -0.23 -22.21 8.08
N PRO A 330 -0.83 -22.28 9.29
CA PRO A 330 -2.00 -23.13 9.53
C PRO A 330 -3.18 -22.76 8.62
N LEU A 331 -3.33 -21.47 8.28
CA LEU A 331 -4.35 -20.98 7.36
C LEU A 331 -4.06 -21.41 5.91
N GLY A 332 -2.82 -21.26 5.45
CA GLY A 332 -2.42 -21.63 4.08
C GLY A 332 -2.49 -23.15 3.86
N LEU A 333 -2.07 -23.94 4.86
CA LEU A 333 -2.21 -25.39 4.87
C LEU A 333 -3.69 -25.81 4.79
N ALA A 334 -4.55 -25.24 5.63
CA ALA A 334 -5.97 -25.56 5.64
C ALA A 334 -6.65 -25.25 4.29
N LEU A 335 -6.39 -24.08 3.71
CA LEU A 335 -6.93 -23.69 2.41
C LEU A 335 -6.42 -24.58 1.28
N SER A 336 -5.13 -24.96 1.30
CA SER A 336 -4.54 -25.88 0.33
C SER A 336 -5.16 -27.27 0.40
N CYS A 337 -5.30 -27.82 1.61
CA CYS A 337 -5.97 -29.11 1.82
C CYS A 337 -7.42 -29.07 1.33
N MET A 338 -8.17 -28.02 1.66
CA MET A 338 -9.54 -27.84 1.19
C MET A 338 -9.64 -27.80 -0.34
N ALA A 339 -8.74 -27.06 -1.01
CA ALA A 339 -8.68 -26.98 -2.47
C ALA A 339 -8.42 -28.36 -3.11
N LEU A 340 -7.44 -29.11 -2.60
CA LEU A 340 -7.10 -30.44 -3.10
C LEU A 340 -8.23 -31.46 -2.86
N CYS A 341 -8.84 -31.45 -1.68
CA CYS A 341 -9.97 -32.33 -1.35
C CYS A 341 -11.18 -32.05 -2.26
N LEU A 342 -11.54 -30.79 -2.48
CA LEU A 342 -12.65 -30.42 -3.36
C LEU A 342 -12.36 -30.75 -4.83
N SER A 343 -11.11 -30.57 -5.28
CA SER A 343 -10.67 -30.98 -6.61
C SER A 343 -10.77 -32.50 -6.81
N ALA A 344 -10.26 -33.29 -5.85
CA ALA A 344 -10.34 -34.75 -5.88
C ALA A 344 -11.79 -35.25 -5.84
N PHE A 345 -12.64 -34.64 -5.01
CA PHE A 345 -14.06 -34.96 -4.95
C PHE A 345 -14.78 -34.66 -6.28
N THR A 346 -14.43 -33.55 -6.93
CA THR A 346 -14.98 -33.19 -8.25
C THR A 346 -14.51 -34.17 -9.34
N ALA A 347 -13.25 -34.59 -9.31
CA ALA A 347 -12.73 -35.61 -10.21
C ALA A 347 -13.40 -36.98 -10.00
N LEU A 348 -13.73 -37.35 -8.76
CA LEU A 348 -14.51 -38.54 -8.45
C LEU A 348 -15.92 -38.45 -9.03
N ILE A 349 -16.60 -37.31 -8.90
CA ILE A 349 -17.90 -37.07 -9.54
C ILE A 349 -17.78 -37.22 -11.06
N LEU A 350 -16.76 -36.62 -11.68
CA LEU A 350 -16.49 -36.77 -13.10
C LEU A 350 -16.30 -38.25 -13.49
N GLY A 351 -15.53 -39.01 -12.73
CA GLY A 351 -15.35 -40.45 -12.92
C GLY A 351 -16.65 -41.25 -12.81
N VAL A 352 -17.54 -40.90 -11.88
CA VAL A 352 -18.88 -41.52 -11.77
C VAL A 352 -19.73 -41.25 -13.01
N PHE A 353 -19.70 -40.02 -13.54
CA PHE A 353 -20.43 -39.65 -14.76
C PHE A 353 -19.89 -40.38 -15.99
N VAL A 354 -18.56 -40.49 -16.14
CA VAL A 354 -17.94 -41.26 -17.23
C VAL A 354 -18.31 -42.75 -17.12
N LYS A 355 -18.27 -43.33 -15.92
CA LYS A 355 -18.63 -44.74 -15.70
C LYS A 355 -20.10 -45.04 -15.99
N HIS A 356 -21.00 -44.12 -15.68
CA HIS A 356 -22.46 -44.29 -15.87
C HIS A 356 -23.00 -43.57 -17.11
N GLN A 357 -22.15 -43.34 -18.13
CA GLN A 357 -22.51 -42.60 -19.34
C GLN A 357 -23.72 -43.19 -20.10
N ASP A 358 -23.97 -44.48 -19.96
CA ASP A 358 -25.09 -45.17 -20.62
C ASP A 358 -26.45 -45.00 -19.93
N THR A 359 -26.49 -44.44 -18.72
CA THR A 359 -27.74 -44.19 -17.99
C THR A 359 -28.53 -43.03 -18.62
N PRO A 360 -29.87 -43.08 -18.69
CA PRO A 360 -30.67 -42.03 -19.36
C PRO A 360 -30.55 -40.64 -18.71
N ILE A 361 -30.11 -40.57 -17.44
CA ILE A 361 -29.82 -39.31 -16.75
C ILE A 361 -28.53 -38.66 -17.29
N VAL A 362 -27.53 -39.46 -17.69
CA VAL A 362 -26.24 -38.99 -18.21
C VAL A 362 -26.23 -38.95 -19.75
N LYS A 363 -26.94 -39.87 -20.42
CA LYS A 363 -27.06 -40.00 -21.88
C LYS A 363 -27.86 -38.90 -22.57
N ALA A 364 -28.12 -37.80 -21.89
CA ALA A 364 -28.85 -36.68 -22.46
C ALA A 364 -28.01 -35.92 -23.49
N LYS A 365 -28.68 -35.31 -24.47
CA LYS A 365 -28.07 -34.56 -25.60
C LYS A 365 -27.15 -33.38 -25.17
N TYR A 366 -27.10 -33.05 -23.88
CA TYR A 366 -26.37 -31.94 -23.25
C TYR A 366 -25.25 -32.40 -22.28
N LEU A 367 -24.77 -33.64 -22.42
CA LEU A 367 -23.70 -34.22 -21.60
C LEU A 367 -22.38 -33.43 -21.64
N ILE A 368 -22.01 -32.92 -22.82
CA ILE A 368 -20.76 -32.17 -23.04
C ILE A 368 -20.64 -30.96 -22.10
N LEU A 369 -21.73 -30.21 -21.89
CA LEU A 369 -21.74 -29.05 -20.99
C LEU A 369 -21.50 -29.43 -19.53
N SER A 370 -21.97 -30.59 -19.10
CA SER A 370 -21.74 -31.07 -17.73
C SER A 370 -20.30 -31.53 -17.53
N TYR A 371 -19.67 -32.11 -18.55
CA TYR A 371 -18.23 -32.42 -18.53
C TYR A 371 -17.37 -31.16 -18.52
N ILE A 372 -17.65 -30.18 -19.39
CA ILE A 372 -16.94 -28.90 -19.39
C ILE A 372 -17.04 -28.22 -18.03
N LEU A 373 -18.23 -28.22 -17.41
CA LEU A 373 -18.43 -27.62 -16.08
C LEU A 373 -17.65 -28.35 -14.97
N LEU A 374 -17.62 -29.69 -14.97
CA LEU A 374 -16.85 -30.46 -13.97
C LEU A 374 -15.35 -30.25 -14.12
N VAL A 375 -14.85 -30.26 -15.36
CA VAL A 375 -13.44 -30.01 -15.65
C VAL A 375 -13.06 -28.57 -15.28
N SER A 376 -13.89 -27.58 -15.61
CA SER A 376 -13.62 -26.18 -15.24
C SER A 376 -13.65 -25.97 -13.72
N LEU A 377 -14.54 -26.66 -12.98
CA LEU A 377 -14.56 -26.61 -11.52
C LEU A 377 -13.31 -27.23 -10.88
N ILE A 378 -12.76 -28.31 -11.44
CA ILE A 378 -11.45 -28.86 -11.00
C ILE A 378 -10.38 -27.77 -11.13
N PHE A 379 -10.33 -27.07 -12.26
CA PHE A 379 -9.39 -25.96 -12.46
C PHE A 379 -9.68 -24.76 -11.53
N CYS A 380 -10.94 -24.45 -11.19
CA CYS A 380 -11.27 -23.40 -10.20
C CYS A 380 -10.70 -23.73 -8.81
N PHE A 381 -10.81 -25.00 -8.38
CA PHE A 381 -10.25 -25.41 -7.09
C PHE A 381 -8.72 -25.36 -7.13
N LEU A 382 -8.10 -25.86 -8.19
CA LEU A 382 -6.64 -25.84 -8.36
C LEU A 382 -6.07 -24.43 -8.52
N SER A 383 -6.80 -23.49 -9.13
CA SER A 383 -6.33 -22.10 -9.28
C SER A 383 -6.13 -21.39 -7.94
N SER A 384 -6.81 -21.85 -6.88
CA SER A 384 -6.60 -21.34 -5.52
C SER A 384 -5.16 -21.54 -5.03
N LEU A 385 -4.47 -22.60 -5.48
CA LEU A 385 -3.09 -22.89 -5.09
C LEU A 385 -2.10 -21.87 -5.66
N LEU A 386 -2.44 -21.18 -6.76
CA LEU A 386 -1.59 -20.13 -7.33
C LEU A 386 -1.45 -18.92 -6.40
N PHE A 387 -2.40 -18.72 -5.48
CA PHE A 387 -2.41 -17.64 -4.50
C PHE A 387 -1.62 -17.98 -3.22
N ILE A 388 -1.18 -19.24 -3.05
CA ILE A 388 -0.47 -19.73 -1.85
C ILE A 388 0.99 -19.97 -2.20
N GLY A 389 1.91 -19.45 -1.40
CA GLY A 389 3.35 -19.53 -1.64
C GLY A 389 3.99 -18.21 -2.08
N TYR A 390 5.27 -18.28 -2.45
CA TYR A 390 6.09 -17.10 -2.70
C TYR A 390 5.69 -16.39 -4.02
N PRO A 391 5.32 -15.10 -3.99
CA PRO A 391 4.94 -14.35 -5.18
C PRO A 391 6.16 -14.00 -6.04
N SER A 392 6.22 -14.59 -7.23
CA SER A 392 7.09 -14.21 -8.35
C SER A 392 6.30 -13.40 -9.40
N SER A 393 7.00 -12.70 -10.30
CA SER A 393 6.36 -11.98 -11.42
C SER A 393 5.48 -12.92 -12.28
N ALA A 394 5.90 -14.17 -12.47
CA ALA A 394 5.13 -15.16 -13.21
C ALA A 394 3.86 -15.60 -12.46
N THR A 395 3.97 -15.89 -11.16
CA THR A 395 2.79 -16.28 -10.35
C THR A 395 1.80 -15.14 -10.23
N CYS A 396 2.27 -13.90 -10.13
CA CYS A 396 1.46 -12.68 -10.17
C CYS A 396 0.55 -12.60 -11.40
N ILE A 397 1.15 -12.79 -12.58
CA ILE A 397 0.43 -12.80 -13.85
C ILE A 397 -0.54 -13.99 -13.89
N LEU A 398 -0.07 -15.17 -13.52
CA LEU A 398 -0.86 -16.40 -13.58
C LEU A 398 -2.04 -16.41 -12.61
N GLN A 399 -1.93 -15.83 -11.41
CA GLN A 399 -3.00 -15.78 -10.42
C GLN A 399 -4.27 -15.17 -11.00
N GLN A 400 -4.18 -13.92 -11.47
CA GLN A 400 -5.35 -13.16 -11.90
C GLN A 400 -5.85 -13.58 -13.28
N THR A 401 -4.95 -13.92 -14.21
CA THR A 401 -5.34 -14.40 -15.55
C THR A 401 -6.03 -15.76 -15.48
N THR A 402 -5.48 -16.70 -14.72
CA THR A 402 -6.08 -18.04 -14.56
C THR A 402 -7.43 -17.92 -13.86
N TYR A 403 -7.51 -17.17 -12.76
CA TYR A 403 -8.76 -16.91 -12.06
C TYR A 403 -9.83 -16.36 -13.01
N GLY A 404 -9.54 -15.29 -13.77
CA GLY A 404 -10.54 -14.65 -14.64
C GLY A 404 -11.01 -15.54 -15.80
N VAL A 405 -10.09 -16.28 -16.42
CA VAL A 405 -10.43 -17.17 -17.55
C VAL A 405 -11.22 -18.39 -17.08
N VAL A 406 -10.78 -19.06 -16.02
CA VAL A 406 -11.43 -20.30 -15.53
C VAL A 406 -12.83 -20.02 -15.00
N PHE A 407 -13.04 -18.90 -14.30
CA PHE A 407 -14.38 -18.48 -13.87
C PHE A 407 -15.29 -18.10 -15.04
N THR A 408 -14.75 -17.44 -16.08
CA THR A 408 -15.51 -17.16 -17.30
C THR A 408 -16.00 -18.44 -17.97
N VAL A 409 -15.14 -19.46 -18.10
CA VAL A 409 -15.54 -20.78 -18.65
C VAL A 409 -16.67 -21.37 -17.80
N THR A 410 -16.52 -21.36 -16.48
CA THR A 410 -17.49 -21.95 -15.54
C THR A 410 -18.85 -21.26 -15.63
N VAL A 411 -18.89 -19.93 -15.52
CA VAL A 411 -20.14 -19.15 -15.54
C VAL A 411 -20.80 -19.20 -16.93
N SER A 412 -20.03 -19.09 -18.01
CA SER A 412 -20.58 -19.21 -19.38
C SER A 412 -21.13 -20.62 -19.66
N THR A 413 -20.54 -21.67 -19.06
CA THR A 413 -21.08 -23.03 -19.16
C THR A 413 -22.40 -23.17 -18.42
N VAL A 414 -22.55 -22.56 -17.23
CA VAL A 414 -23.85 -22.52 -16.52
C VAL A 414 -24.90 -21.74 -17.32
N LEU A 415 -24.51 -20.62 -17.94
CA LEU A 415 -25.38 -19.86 -18.85
C LEU A 415 -25.82 -20.70 -20.06
N ALA A 416 -24.87 -21.38 -20.73
CA ALA A 416 -25.18 -22.26 -21.86
C ALA A 416 -26.11 -23.41 -21.44
N LYS A 417 -25.88 -24.00 -20.27
CA LYS A 417 -26.72 -25.07 -19.72
C LYS A 417 -28.12 -24.59 -19.39
N THR A 418 -28.27 -23.46 -18.71
CA THR A 418 -29.59 -22.86 -18.39
C THR A 418 -30.37 -22.51 -19.65
N ILE A 419 -29.73 -21.91 -20.66
CA ILE A 419 -30.36 -21.62 -21.97
C ILE A 419 -30.81 -22.92 -22.66
N THR A 420 -29.98 -23.96 -22.63
CA THR A 420 -30.31 -25.27 -23.23
C THR A 420 -31.53 -25.90 -22.54
N VAL A 421 -31.63 -25.82 -21.21
CA VAL A 421 -32.80 -26.28 -20.45
C VAL A 421 -34.05 -25.49 -20.85
N VAL A 422 -33.97 -24.15 -20.91
CA VAL A 422 -35.11 -23.30 -21.31
C VAL A 422 -35.57 -23.62 -22.75
N LEU A 423 -34.64 -23.80 -23.68
CA LEU A 423 -34.94 -24.17 -25.07
C LEU A 423 -35.61 -25.54 -25.15
N ALA A 424 -35.16 -26.53 -24.37
CA ALA A 424 -35.75 -27.87 -24.35
C ALA A 424 -37.23 -27.85 -23.94
N PHE A 425 -37.58 -27.05 -22.92
CA PHE A 425 -38.97 -26.93 -22.45
C PHE A 425 -39.85 -26.05 -23.33
N LYS A 426 -39.34 -24.97 -23.93
CA LYS A 426 -40.16 -24.11 -24.80
C LYS A 426 -40.44 -24.70 -26.18
N VAL A 427 -39.78 -25.79 -26.58
CA VAL A 427 -40.03 -26.50 -27.85
C VAL A 427 -41.40 -27.21 -27.89
N THR A 428 -42.06 -27.42 -26.76
CA THR A 428 -43.45 -27.94 -26.73
C THR A 428 -44.50 -26.92 -27.17
N ALA A 429 -44.15 -25.63 -27.31
CA ALA A 429 -44.96 -24.62 -28.00
C ALA A 429 -44.29 -24.21 -29.33
N PRO A 430 -44.95 -24.34 -30.49
CA PRO A 430 -44.25 -24.41 -31.78
C PRO A 430 -43.77 -23.02 -32.25
N ARG A 431 -42.49 -22.69 -32.04
CA ARG A 431 -41.81 -21.60 -32.78
C ARG A 431 -40.59 -22.17 -33.54
N ARG A 432 -40.68 -22.21 -34.87
CA ARG A 432 -39.66 -22.77 -35.82
C ARG A 432 -38.22 -22.34 -35.50
N ARG A 433 -38.03 -21.09 -35.02
CA ARG A 433 -36.73 -20.51 -34.63
C ARG A 433 -36.10 -21.18 -33.39
N MET A 434 -36.90 -21.56 -32.38
CA MET A 434 -36.38 -22.17 -31.14
C MET A 434 -35.94 -23.62 -31.37
N LYS A 435 -36.71 -24.39 -32.18
CA LYS A 435 -36.32 -25.74 -32.58
C LYS A 435 -35.03 -25.74 -33.39
N TRP A 436 -34.85 -24.75 -34.27
CA TRP A 436 -33.62 -24.56 -35.03
C TRP A 436 -32.41 -24.23 -34.12
N LEU A 437 -32.56 -23.32 -33.16
CA LEU A 437 -31.50 -22.94 -32.19
C LEU A 437 -31.04 -24.11 -31.30
N LEU A 438 -31.96 -24.98 -30.88
CA LEU A 438 -31.62 -26.18 -30.09
C LEU A 438 -30.93 -27.26 -30.95
N VAL A 439 -31.30 -27.38 -32.23
CA VAL A 439 -30.74 -28.36 -33.16
C VAL A 439 -29.38 -27.93 -33.70
N SER A 440 -29.12 -26.63 -33.84
CA SER A 440 -27.85 -26.09 -34.32
C SER A 440 -26.71 -26.14 -33.30
N GLY A 441 -26.99 -26.49 -32.04
CA GLY A 441 -25.99 -26.48 -30.97
C GLY A 441 -25.51 -25.07 -30.58
N ALA A 442 -26.27 -24.03 -30.94
CA ALA A 442 -25.92 -22.63 -30.71
C ALA A 442 -25.46 -22.28 -29.27
N PRO A 443 -26.06 -22.83 -28.19
CA PRO A 443 -25.62 -22.54 -26.82
C PRO A 443 -24.17 -22.96 -26.53
N ASN A 444 -23.61 -23.95 -27.25
CA ASN A 444 -22.23 -24.39 -27.06
C ASN A 444 -21.21 -23.33 -27.53
N TYR A 445 -21.59 -22.44 -28.44
CA TYR A 445 -20.74 -21.33 -28.89
C TYR A 445 -20.65 -20.18 -27.89
N ILE A 446 -21.52 -20.14 -26.87
CA ILE A 446 -21.49 -19.09 -25.82
C ILE A 446 -20.17 -19.16 -25.06
N ILE A 447 -19.71 -20.37 -24.72
CA ILE A 447 -18.48 -20.60 -23.96
C ILE A 447 -17.26 -20.00 -24.68
N PRO A 448 -16.90 -20.40 -25.92
CA PRO A 448 -15.73 -19.85 -26.61
C PRO A 448 -15.84 -18.34 -26.83
N ILE A 449 -17.02 -17.81 -27.17
CA ILE A 449 -17.22 -16.37 -27.38
C ILE A 449 -16.92 -15.58 -26.10
N CYS A 450 -17.51 -16.00 -24.96
CA CYS A 450 -17.27 -15.35 -23.68
C CYS A 450 -15.80 -15.45 -23.25
N THR A 451 -15.16 -16.61 -23.47
CA THR A 451 -13.75 -16.79 -23.13
C THR A 451 -12.81 -15.94 -23.99
N ILE A 452 -13.10 -15.76 -25.29
CA ILE A 452 -12.29 -14.92 -26.16
C ILE A 452 -12.36 -13.46 -25.71
N ILE A 453 -13.55 -12.97 -25.35
CA ILE A 453 -13.73 -11.61 -24.80
C ILE A 453 -12.89 -11.45 -23.52
N GLN A 454 -12.94 -12.42 -22.60
CA GLN A 454 -12.15 -12.39 -21.38
C GLN A 454 -10.64 -12.38 -21.65
N ILE A 455 -10.16 -13.19 -22.61
CA ILE A 455 -8.74 -13.22 -22.99
C ILE A 455 -8.29 -11.87 -23.55
N ILE A 456 -9.11 -11.22 -24.39
CA ILE A 456 -8.81 -9.88 -24.92
C ILE A 456 -8.72 -8.86 -23.79
N LEU A 457 -9.66 -8.87 -22.83
CA LEU A 457 -9.61 -7.98 -21.67
C LEU A 457 -8.36 -8.22 -20.82
N CYS A 458 -7.99 -9.49 -20.58
CA CYS A 458 -6.75 -9.83 -19.88
C CYS A 458 -5.50 -9.35 -20.66
N ALA A 459 -5.48 -9.48 -21.98
CA ALA A 459 -4.37 -9.00 -22.82
C ALA A 459 -4.23 -7.47 -22.76
N ILE A 460 -5.35 -6.73 -22.78
CA ILE A 460 -5.36 -5.26 -22.60
C ILE A 460 -4.85 -4.89 -21.20
N TRP A 461 -5.28 -5.61 -20.17
CA TRP A 461 -4.81 -5.39 -18.79
C TRP A 461 -3.30 -5.57 -18.66
N LEU A 462 -2.76 -6.67 -19.20
CA LEU A 462 -1.32 -6.93 -19.22
C LEU A 462 -0.55 -5.91 -20.08
N GLY A 463 -1.14 -5.41 -21.17
CA GLY A 463 -0.52 -4.42 -22.05
C GLY A 463 -0.46 -3.00 -21.49
N ALA A 464 -1.39 -2.62 -20.61
CA ALA A 464 -1.41 -1.29 -19.99
C ALA A 464 -0.37 -1.14 -18.87
N SER A 465 -0.18 -2.20 -18.07
CA SER A 465 0.79 -2.23 -16.98
C SER A 465 1.05 -3.70 -16.62
N LEU A 466 2.31 -4.15 -16.71
CA LEU A 466 2.67 -5.48 -16.25
C LEU A 466 2.45 -5.59 -14.73
N PRO A 467 1.73 -6.61 -14.22
CA PRO A 467 1.66 -6.89 -12.79
C PRO A 467 3.08 -7.16 -12.28
N SER A 468 3.61 -6.23 -11.49
CA SER A 468 4.92 -6.38 -10.85
C SER A 468 4.74 -6.84 -9.41
N VAL A 469 5.73 -7.58 -8.92
CA VAL A 469 5.85 -7.82 -7.49
C VAL A 469 6.12 -6.47 -6.85
N ASP A 470 5.22 -6.05 -5.97
CA ASP A 470 5.37 -4.79 -5.25
C ASP A 470 5.70 -5.11 -3.81
N ILE A 471 6.72 -4.42 -3.33
CA ILE A 471 7.24 -4.61 -2.00
C ILE A 471 6.58 -3.49 -1.20
N ASP A 472 5.53 -3.83 -0.45
CA ASP A 472 4.99 -2.92 0.55
C ASP A 472 5.99 -2.81 1.70
N ALA A 473 7.09 -2.08 1.47
CA ALA A 473 8.12 -1.77 2.44
C ALA A 473 7.60 -0.88 3.59
N HIS A 474 6.37 -0.39 3.44
CA HIS A 474 5.68 0.55 4.33
C HIS A 474 4.67 -0.12 5.28
N SER A 475 4.39 -1.41 5.12
CA SER A 475 3.40 -2.12 5.94
C SER A 475 4.09 -2.92 7.06
N GLU A 476 4.17 -2.29 8.22
CA GLU A 476 4.70 -2.79 9.51
C GLU A 476 6.23 -2.92 9.63
N HIS A 477 6.75 -2.23 10.64
CA HIS A 477 8.17 -2.03 10.98
C HIS A 477 8.84 -3.29 11.59
N SER A 478 8.47 -4.46 11.09
CA SER A 478 9.14 -5.73 11.37
C SER A 478 9.04 -6.75 10.25
N GLN A 479 8.23 -6.52 9.21
CA GLN A 479 7.86 -7.51 8.21
C GLN A 479 7.75 -6.84 6.84
N ILE A 480 8.27 -7.47 5.80
CA ILE A 480 8.03 -7.03 4.42
C ILE A 480 6.84 -7.81 3.90
N ILE A 481 5.71 -7.14 3.64
CA ILE A 481 4.60 -7.81 2.97
C ILE A 481 4.89 -7.75 1.47
N ILE A 482 5.22 -8.89 0.86
CA ILE A 482 5.30 -8.95 -0.60
C ILE A 482 3.91 -9.30 -1.12
N VAL A 483 3.31 -8.34 -1.83
CA VAL A 483 2.00 -8.50 -2.45
C VAL A 483 2.17 -8.35 -3.96
N CYS A 484 1.31 -9.05 -4.71
CA CYS A 484 1.23 -8.80 -6.13
C CYS A 484 0.53 -7.47 -6.40
N ASN A 485 1.22 -6.47 -6.97
CA ASN A 485 0.54 -5.27 -7.42
C ASN A 485 -0.25 -5.59 -8.69
N LYS A 486 -1.54 -5.28 -8.63
CA LYS A 486 -2.53 -5.55 -9.69
C LYS A 486 -2.35 -4.60 -10.90
N GLY A 487 -1.38 -3.68 -10.86
CA GLY A 487 -1.07 -2.72 -11.90
C GLY A 487 -2.16 -1.65 -12.01
N SER A 488 -2.70 -1.45 -13.21
CA SER A 488 -3.78 -0.51 -13.47
C SER A 488 -5.09 -0.99 -12.83
N VAL A 489 -5.49 -0.26 -11.78
CA VAL A 489 -6.72 -0.46 -11.02
C VAL A 489 -7.95 -0.47 -11.94
N THR A 490 -8.00 0.44 -12.91
CA THR A 490 -9.13 0.60 -13.83
C THR A 490 -9.36 -0.64 -14.69
N THR A 491 -8.31 -1.17 -15.33
CA THR A 491 -8.43 -2.34 -16.22
C THR A 491 -8.66 -3.64 -15.44
N PHE A 492 -8.14 -3.75 -14.22
CA PHE A 492 -8.48 -4.86 -13.31
C PHE A 492 -9.98 -4.88 -12.98
N TYR A 493 -10.57 -3.72 -12.64
CA TYR A 493 -12.02 -3.65 -12.40
C TYR A 493 -12.86 -3.89 -13.66
N CYS A 494 -12.37 -3.57 -14.87
CA CYS A 494 -13.05 -3.95 -16.10
C CYS A 494 -13.15 -5.48 -16.28
N VAL A 495 -12.08 -6.22 -15.95
CA VAL A 495 -12.07 -7.70 -15.98
C VAL A 495 -13.09 -8.27 -14.98
N LEU A 496 -13.10 -7.78 -13.74
CA LEU A 496 -14.08 -8.21 -12.73
C LEU A 496 -15.52 -7.80 -13.09
N GLY A 497 -15.69 -6.61 -13.66
CA GLY A 497 -16.99 -6.11 -14.13
C GLY A 497 -17.60 -6.99 -15.21
N TYR A 498 -16.80 -7.47 -16.16
CA TYR A 498 -17.26 -8.42 -17.18
C TYR A 498 -17.73 -9.75 -16.58
N LEU A 499 -16.96 -10.33 -15.65
CA LEU A 499 -17.36 -11.53 -14.92
C LEU A 499 -18.66 -11.31 -14.14
N GLY A 500 -18.82 -10.16 -13.48
CA GLY A 500 -20.04 -9.78 -12.78
C GLY A 500 -21.25 -9.67 -13.72
N PHE A 501 -21.08 -9.04 -14.89
CA PHE A 501 -22.14 -8.95 -15.90
C PHE A 501 -22.55 -10.33 -16.42
N LEU A 502 -21.58 -11.20 -16.70
CA LEU A 502 -21.83 -12.57 -17.14
C LEU A 502 -22.59 -13.37 -16.06
N ALA A 503 -22.20 -13.23 -14.79
CA ALA A 503 -22.86 -13.88 -13.66
C ALA A 503 -24.30 -13.38 -13.48
N LEU A 504 -24.55 -12.08 -13.58
CA LEU A 504 -25.88 -11.48 -13.50
C LEU A 504 -26.78 -11.94 -14.66
N GLY A 505 -26.25 -11.99 -15.87
CA GLY A 505 -26.95 -12.52 -17.04
C GLY A 505 -27.36 -13.98 -16.85
N SER A 506 -26.43 -14.82 -16.38
CA SER A 506 -26.69 -16.22 -16.05
C SER A 506 -27.74 -16.39 -14.93
N PHE A 507 -27.64 -15.59 -13.86
CA PHE A 507 -28.64 -15.60 -12.79
C PHE A 507 -30.03 -15.21 -13.31
N THR A 508 -30.12 -14.18 -14.16
CA THR A 508 -31.40 -13.72 -14.74
C THR A 508 -32.06 -14.83 -15.56
N VAL A 509 -31.30 -15.50 -16.44
CA VAL A 509 -31.81 -16.61 -17.24
C VAL A 509 -32.23 -17.80 -16.36
N ALA A 510 -31.41 -18.15 -15.35
CA ALA A 510 -31.73 -19.21 -14.40
C ALA A 510 -33.03 -18.90 -13.63
N PHE A 511 -33.16 -17.68 -13.12
CA PHE A 511 -34.34 -17.22 -12.39
C PHE A 511 -35.62 -17.30 -13.24
N LEU A 512 -35.55 -16.91 -14.52
CA LEU A 512 -36.67 -17.05 -15.45
C LEU A 512 -37.02 -18.52 -15.72
N ALA A 513 -36.05 -19.43 -15.63
CA ALA A 513 -36.23 -20.86 -15.82
C ALA A 513 -36.82 -21.58 -14.60
N ARG A 514 -36.82 -20.97 -13.40
CA ARG A 514 -37.15 -21.64 -12.12
C ARG A 514 -38.54 -22.30 -12.05
N ASN A 515 -39.49 -21.77 -12.83
CA ASN A 515 -40.88 -22.22 -12.84
C ASN A 515 -41.14 -23.31 -13.89
N LEU A 516 -40.12 -23.72 -14.67
CA LEU A 516 -40.29 -24.78 -15.66
C LEU A 516 -40.50 -26.13 -14.96
N PRO A 517 -41.53 -26.91 -15.35
CA PRO A 517 -41.83 -28.21 -14.77
C PRO A 517 -40.83 -29.26 -15.28
N ASP A 518 -39.60 -29.25 -14.74
CA ASP A 518 -38.62 -30.26 -15.07
C ASP A 518 -38.79 -31.50 -14.19
N THR A 519 -38.75 -32.69 -14.80
CA THR A 519 -38.83 -34.00 -14.15
C THR A 519 -37.86 -34.20 -12.97
N PHE A 520 -36.83 -33.35 -12.85
CA PHE A 520 -35.81 -33.41 -11.80
C PHE A 520 -35.59 -32.09 -11.02
N ASN A 521 -36.47 -31.07 -11.15
CA ASN A 521 -36.26 -29.73 -10.56
C ASN A 521 -34.89 -29.09 -10.94
N GLU A 522 -34.27 -29.47 -12.06
CA GLU A 522 -32.90 -29.06 -12.42
C GLU A 522 -32.76 -27.54 -12.55
N ALA A 523 -33.75 -26.85 -13.12
CA ALA A 523 -33.77 -25.40 -13.23
C ALA A 523 -33.75 -24.68 -11.87
N LYS A 524 -34.35 -25.27 -10.82
CA LYS A 524 -34.33 -24.69 -9.46
C LYS A 524 -32.93 -24.78 -8.85
N PHE A 525 -32.26 -25.92 -9.01
CA PHE A 525 -30.88 -26.11 -8.53
C PHE A 525 -29.89 -25.18 -9.26
N LEU A 526 -30.07 -24.96 -10.56
CA LEU A 526 -29.29 -23.98 -11.33
C LEU A 526 -29.53 -22.53 -10.86
N THR A 527 -30.76 -22.19 -10.48
CA THR A 527 -31.07 -20.86 -9.93
C THR A 527 -30.41 -20.67 -8.57
N PHE A 528 -30.54 -21.66 -7.69
CA PHE A 528 -29.94 -21.62 -6.35
C PHE A 528 -28.42 -21.56 -6.42
N SER A 529 -27.79 -22.30 -7.34
CA SER A 529 -26.34 -22.27 -7.54
C SER A 529 -25.84 -20.90 -8.00
N MET A 530 -26.54 -20.25 -8.94
CA MET A 530 -26.19 -18.90 -9.41
C MET A 530 -26.46 -17.83 -8.34
N LEU A 531 -27.49 -17.98 -7.52
CA LEU A 531 -27.76 -17.08 -6.39
C LEU A 531 -26.63 -17.14 -5.36
N LEU A 532 -26.20 -18.35 -4.96
CA LEU A 532 -25.08 -18.54 -4.04
C LEU A 532 -23.79 -17.93 -4.62
N PHE A 533 -23.49 -18.20 -5.89
CA PHE A 533 -22.35 -17.61 -6.58
C PHE A 533 -22.36 -16.07 -6.50
N CYS A 534 -23.47 -15.43 -6.90
CA CYS A 534 -23.58 -13.97 -6.85
C CYS A 534 -23.46 -13.42 -5.42
N SER A 535 -24.05 -14.09 -4.42
CA SER A 535 -23.99 -13.62 -3.03
C SER A 535 -22.56 -13.59 -2.47
N VAL A 536 -21.76 -14.61 -2.75
CA VAL A 536 -20.36 -14.70 -2.33
C VAL A 536 -19.52 -13.60 -2.99
N TRP A 537 -19.74 -13.33 -4.28
CA TRP A 537 -19.04 -12.27 -5.00
C TRP A 537 -19.44 -10.86 -4.57
N VAL A 538 -20.70 -10.64 -4.17
CA VAL A 538 -21.12 -9.34 -3.61
C VAL A 538 -20.44 -9.09 -2.26
N THR A 539 -20.27 -10.12 -1.42
CA THR A 539 -19.56 -9.98 -0.14
C THR A 539 -18.06 -9.73 -0.29
N PHE A 540 -17.46 -10.00 -1.45
CA PHE A 540 -16.04 -9.75 -1.72
C PHE A 540 -15.69 -8.25 -1.69
N PHE A 541 -16.52 -7.41 -2.30
CA PHE A 541 -16.26 -5.98 -2.47
C PHE A 541 -15.99 -5.24 -1.14
N PRO A 542 -16.83 -5.34 -0.10
CA PRO A 542 -16.56 -4.67 1.18
C PRO A 542 -15.34 -5.24 1.90
N VAL A 543 -15.07 -6.55 1.79
CA VAL A 543 -13.94 -7.19 2.51
C VAL A 543 -12.58 -6.82 1.90
N CYS A 544 -12.52 -6.59 0.59
CA CYS A 544 -11.32 -6.09 -0.10
C CYS A 544 -10.84 -4.72 0.41
N HIS A 545 -11.77 -3.86 0.81
CA HIS A 545 -11.43 -2.55 1.36
C HIS A 545 -11.08 -2.60 2.85
N SER A 546 -11.59 -3.60 3.57
CA SER A 546 -11.43 -3.71 5.02
C SER A 546 -10.20 -4.51 5.44
N THR A 547 -9.65 -5.36 4.57
CA THR A 547 -8.54 -6.26 4.91
C THR A 547 -7.32 -5.98 4.03
N LYS A 548 -6.11 -6.10 4.61
CA LYS A 548 -4.83 -5.86 3.92
C LYS A 548 -3.88 -7.04 4.10
N GLY A 549 -2.87 -7.15 3.24
CA GLY A 549 -1.81 -8.15 3.32
C GLY A 549 -2.30 -9.59 3.16
N LYS A 550 -1.71 -10.53 3.91
CA LYS A 550 -1.97 -11.98 3.80
C LYS A 550 -3.44 -12.39 4.01
N VAL A 551 -4.19 -11.63 4.81
CA VAL A 551 -5.60 -11.92 5.10
C VAL A 551 -6.48 -11.65 3.87
N MET A 552 -6.17 -10.59 3.10
CA MET A 552 -6.87 -10.28 1.86
C MET A 552 -6.74 -11.43 0.85
N VAL A 553 -5.53 -11.97 0.68
CA VAL A 553 -5.27 -13.12 -0.22
C VAL A 553 -6.01 -14.37 0.26
N ALA A 554 -6.02 -14.64 1.56
CA ALA A 554 -6.77 -15.77 2.13
C ALA A 554 -8.30 -15.65 1.88
N VAL A 555 -8.85 -14.43 1.97
CA VAL A 555 -10.26 -14.16 1.64
C VAL A 555 -10.53 -14.39 0.15
N GLU A 556 -9.64 -13.94 -0.75
CA GLU A 556 -9.76 -14.21 -2.20
C GLU A 556 -9.83 -15.72 -2.47
N VAL A 557 -8.95 -16.52 -1.85
CA VAL A 557 -8.96 -17.98 -1.95
C VAL A 557 -10.26 -18.58 -1.40
N PHE A 558 -10.72 -18.15 -0.23
CA PHE A 558 -11.95 -18.64 0.37
C PHE A 558 -13.18 -18.41 -0.54
N ILE A 559 -13.26 -17.25 -1.19
CA ILE A 559 -14.34 -16.91 -2.12
C ILE A 559 -14.32 -17.77 -3.37
N ILE A 560 -13.14 -18.05 -3.92
CA ILE A 560 -12.97 -18.97 -5.05
C ILE A 560 -13.48 -20.38 -4.68
N LEU A 561 -13.08 -20.89 -3.51
CA LEU A 561 -13.49 -22.20 -3.03
C LEU A 561 -15.00 -22.26 -2.75
N ALA A 562 -15.55 -21.29 -2.03
CA ALA A 562 -16.97 -21.26 -1.64
C ALA A 562 -17.91 -21.15 -2.85
N SER A 563 -17.59 -20.26 -3.80
CA SER A 563 -18.40 -20.09 -5.02
C SER A 563 -18.39 -21.34 -5.91
N SER A 564 -17.23 -21.98 -6.07
CA SER A 564 -17.08 -23.22 -6.85
C SER A 564 -17.75 -24.41 -6.16
N ALA A 565 -17.62 -24.53 -4.83
CA ALA A 565 -18.30 -25.56 -4.04
C ALA A 565 -19.82 -25.42 -4.10
N GLY A 566 -20.34 -24.19 -4.11
CA GLY A 566 -21.78 -23.92 -4.31
C GLY A 566 -22.29 -24.44 -5.65
N LEU A 567 -21.56 -24.19 -6.75
CA LEU A 567 -21.90 -24.71 -8.08
C LEU A 567 -21.86 -26.24 -8.12
N LEU A 568 -20.79 -26.85 -7.59
CA LEU A 568 -20.64 -28.30 -7.52
C LEU A 568 -21.78 -28.96 -6.71
N GLY A 569 -22.00 -28.44 -5.50
CA GLY A 569 -22.97 -28.95 -4.55
C GLY A 569 -24.40 -28.90 -5.09
N CYS A 570 -24.81 -27.76 -5.63
CA CYS A 570 -26.18 -27.58 -6.07
C CYS A 570 -26.50 -28.34 -7.36
N ILE A 571 -25.56 -28.38 -8.32
CA ILE A 571 -25.82 -28.92 -9.66
C ILE A 571 -25.61 -30.43 -9.71
N PHE A 572 -24.59 -30.96 -9.03
CA PHE A 572 -24.16 -32.36 -9.22
C PHE A 572 -24.51 -33.29 -8.06
N VAL A 573 -24.52 -32.83 -6.81
CA VAL A 573 -24.84 -33.71 -5.67
C VAL A 573 -26.24 -34.34 -5.79
N PRO A 574 -27.31 -33.61 -6.19
CA PRO A 574 -28.62 -34.24 -6.41
C PRO A 574 -28.58 -35.32 -7.50
N LYS A 575 -27.79 -35.13 -8.56
CA LYS A 575 -27.64 -36.09 -9.66
C LYS A 575 -26.86 -37.32 -9.22
N CYS A 576 -25.75 -37.15 -8.51
CA CYS A 576 -24.96 -38.24 -7.93
C CYS A 576 -25.78 -39.06 -6.94
N TYR A 577 -26.57 -38.42 -6.09
CA TYR A 577 -27.46 -39.10 -5.14
C TYR A 577 -28.47 -40.00 -5.87
N ILE A 578 -29.08 -39.53 -6.95
CA ILE A 578 -30.01 -40.35 -7.74
C ILE A 578 -29.27 -41.51 -8.43
N ILE A 579 -28.11 -41.26 -9.03
CA ILE A 579 -27.33 -42.27 -9.75
C ILE A 579 -26.85 -43.40 -8.83
N LEU A 580 -26.33 -43.06 -7.64
CA LEU A 580 -25.71 -44.03 -6.72
C LEU A 580 -26.70 -44.67 -5.74
N LEU A 581 -27.61 -43.89 -5.14
CA LEU A 581 -28.46 -44.34 -4.03
C LEU A 581 -29.89 -44.68 -4.46
N ARG A 582 -30.34 -44.27 -5.66
CA ARG A 582 -31.66 -44.61 -6.20
C ARG A 582 -31.61 -45.08 -7.67
N PRO A 583 -30.89 -46.17 -7.98
CA PRO A 583 -30.79 -46.71 -9.35
C PRO A 583 -32.15 -47.07 -9.96
N GLU A 584 -33.18 -47.34 -9.15
CA GLU A 584 -34.53 -47.61 -9.65
C GLU A 584 -35.17 -46.45 -10.44
N ARG A 585 -34.78 -45.20 -10.15
CA ARG A 585 -35.22 -44.02 -10.92
C ARG A 585 -34.50 -43.88 -12.28
N ASN A 586 -33.47 -44.68 -12.54
CA ASN A 586 -32.73 -44.71 -13.82
C ASN A 586 -33.33 -45.70 -14.84
N SER A 587 -34.38 -46.45 -14.47
CA SER A 587 -35.01 -47.42 -15.37
C SER A 587 -35.98 -46.74 -16.36
N LEU A 588 -35.76 -46.98 -17.66
CA LEU A 588 -36.55 -46.44 -18.79
C LEU A 588 -38.06 -46.73 -18.66
N GLN A 589 -38.43 -47.79 -17.93
CA GLN A 589 -39.82 -48.23 -17.74
C GLN A 589 -40.67 -47.25 -16.90
N LYS A 590 -40.10 -46.54 -15.92
CA LYS A 590 -40.86 -45.54 -15.12
C LYS A 590 -40.95 -44.17 -15.80
N LEU A 591 -40.01 -43.82 -16.69
CA LEU A 591 -40.06 -42.57 -17.47
C LEU A 591 -41.18 -42.62 -18.52
N LYS A 592 -41.35 -43.77 -19.22
CA LYS A 592 -42.50 -44.00 -20.12
C LYS A 592 -43.83 -44.05 -19.37
N ARG A 593 -43.87 -44.64 -18.17
CA ARG A 593 -45.11 -44.74 -17.35
C ARG A 593 -45.58 -43.42 -16.75
N LYS A 594 -44.74 -42.37 -16.73
CA LYS A 594 -45.13 -41.00 -16.36
C LYS A 594 -45.58 -40.14 -17.54
N GLN A 595 -45.19 -40.47 -18.78
CA GLN A 595 -45.70 -39.82 -19.99
C GLN A 595 -47.01 -40.42 -20.49
N LEU A 596 -47.30 -41.68 -20.14
CA LEU A 596 -48.53 -42.38 -20.56
C LEU A 596 -49.83 -42.05 -19.79
N PRO A 597 -49.86 -41.48 -18.55
CA PRO A 597 -51.13 -41.14 -17.90
C PRO A 597 -51.79 -39.87 -18.48
N GLU A 598 -51.03 -38.97 -19.12
CA GLU A 598 -51.58 -37.71 -19.66
C GLU A 598 -52.12 -37.82 -21.09
N LEU A 599 -51.86 -38.92 -21.80
CA LEU A 599 -52.36 -39.15 -23.16
C LEU A 599 -53.68 -39.94 -23.23
N ILE A 600 -54.16 -40.48 -22.11
CA ILE A 600 -55.40 -41.29 -22.07
C ILE A 600 -56.63 -40.47 -21.61
N PHE A 601 -56.45 -39.29 -21.01
CA PHE A 601 -57.56 -38.49 -20.48
C PHE A 601 -58.09 -37.36 -21.39
N HIS A 602 -57.62 -37.26 -22.64
CA HIS A 602 -58.08 -36.21 -23.57
C HIS A 602 -58.93 -36.69 -24.75
N ASN A 603 -59.32 -37.97 -24.78
CA ASN A 603 -60.31 -38.51 -25.71
C ASN A 603 -61.36 -39.32 -24.95
N PHE A 604 -62.22 -38.62 -24.20
CA PHE A 604 -63.65 -38.94 -24.00
C PHE A 604 -64.37 -37.70 -23.50
#